data_AF-A0A2H3D7K5-F1
#
_entry.id   AF-A0A2H3D7K5-F1
#
_cell.length_a   1.000
_cell.length_b   1.000
_cell.length_c   1.000
_cell.angle_alpha   90.00
_cell.angle_beta   90.00
_cell.angle_gamma   90.00
#
_symmetry.space_group_name_H-M   'P 1'
#
loop_
_entity.id
_entity.type
_entity.pdbx_description
1 polymer ?
#
loop_
_entity_poly.entity_id
_entity_poly.type
_entity_poly.pdbx_seq_one_letter_code
_entity_poly.pdbx_strand_id
1 'polypeptide(L)' 'YCRLMLILFQPWSIHMGLREGGQMWNESFEEFACTASKDVLNVMDNMQILHECKDS' A
#
# COMPACT_ATOMS: atom_id res chain seq x y z
N TYR A 1 -8.05 2.66 2.52
CA TYR A 1 -6.70 3.12 2.14
C TYR A 1 -5.72 1.95 1.92
N CYS A 2 -5.28 1.21 2.95
CA CYS A 2 -4.22 0.17 2.83
C CYS A 2 -4.48 -0.89 1.75
N ARG A 3 -5.70 -1.45 1.69
CA ARG A 3 -6.07 -2.45 0.67
C ARG A 3 -6.00 -1.91 -0.77
N LEU A 4 -6.38 -0.65 -0.99
CA LEU A 4 -6.33 -0.02 -2.31
C LEU A 4 -4.88 0.22 -2.75
N MET A 5 -4.02 0.64 -1.81
CA MET A 5 -2.61 0.89 -2.09
C MET A 5 -1.84 -0.39 -2.40
N LEU A 6 -2.11 -1.49 -1.68
CA LEU A 6 -1.57 -2.81 -2.01
C LEU A 6 -1.98 -3.25 -3.42
N ILE A 7 -3.25 -3.08 -3.80
CA ILE A 7 -3.71 -3.40 -5.17
C ILE A 7 -2.99 -2.54 -6.22
N LEU A 8 -2.78 -1.25 -5.97
CA LEU A 8 -2.21 -0.36 -6.97
C LEU A 8 -0.69 -0.50 -7.12
N PHE A 9 0.02 -0.74 -6.01
CA PHE A 9 1.48 -0.62 -5.97
C PHE A 9 2.20 -1.94 -5.71
N GLN A 10 1.51 -2.99 -5.28
CA GLN A 10 2.16 -4.30 -5.17
C GLN A 10 2.57 -4.80 -6.56
N PRO A 11 3.83 -5.23 -6.74
CA PRO A 11 4.25 -5.85 -7.98
C PRO A 11 3.51 -7.18 -8.15
N TRP A 12 2.51 -7.20 -9.04
CA TRP A 12 1.69 -8.36 -9.41
C TRP A 12 2.48 -9.55 -9.99
N SER A 13 3.81 -9.41 -10.11
CA SER A 13 4.74 -10.45 -10.53
C SER A 13 5.05 -11.48 -9.45
N ILE A 14 4.79 -11.18 -8.17
CA ILE A 14 4.99 -12.12 -7.07
C ILE A 14 3.65 -12.80 -6.75
N HIS A 15 3.58 -14.12 -6.92
CA HIS A 15 2.41 -14.96 -6.61
C HIS A 15 2.05 -15.04 -5.11
N MET A 16 2.72 -14.28 -4.25
CA MET A 16 2.25 -14.10 -2.87
C MET A 16 0.99 -13.26 -2.93
N GLY A 17 -0.10 -13.77 -2.34
CA GLY A 17 -1.32 -13.01 -2.20
C GLY A 17 -1.04 -11.66 -1.53
N LEU A 18 -1.94 -10.69 -1.69
CA LEU A 18 -1.85 -9.34 -1.09
C LEU A 18 -1.71 -9.32 0.44
N ARG A 19 -1.72 -10.49 1.08
CA ARG A 19 -1.33 -10.76 2.47
C ARG A 19 -1.10 -12.26 2.65
N GLU A 20 -0.37 -12.64 3.68
CA GLU A 20 -0.33 -14.03 4.12
C GLU A 20 -1.63 -14.46 4.82
N GLY A 21 -1.89 -15.77 4.87
CA GLY A 21 -3.11 -16.33 5.47
C GLY A 21 -3.20 -16.04 6.97
N GLY A 22 -4.03 -15.06 7.34
CA GLY A 22 -4.23 -14.63 8.73
C GLY A 22 -3.68 -13.25 9.06
N GLN A 23 -2.89 -12.64 8.16
CA GLN A 23 -2.30 -11.32 8.35
C GLN A 23 -3.36 -10.22 8.18
N MET A 24 -3.26 -9.15 8.96
CA MET A 24 -4.11 -7.98 8.80
C MET A 24 -3.61 -7.10 7.65
N TRP A 25 -4.51 -6.33 7.03
CA TRP A 25 -4.18 -5.50 5.86
C TRP A 25 -3.17 -4.37 6.17
N ASN A 26 -3.10 -3.92 7.42
CA ASN A 26 -2.11 -2.96 7.90
C ASN A 26 -0.72 -3.59 7.99
N GLU A 27 -0.61 -4.81 8.53
CA GLU A 27 0.68 -5.52 8.66
C GLU A 27 1.29 -5.80 7.28
N SER A 28 0.47 -6.28 6.34
CA SER A 28 0.96 -6.52 4.97
C SER A 28 1.33 -5.23 4.24
N PHE A 29 0.62 -4.13 4.53
CA PHE A 29 0.97 -2.82 3.99
C PHE A 29 2.28 -2.28 4.57
N GLU A 30 2.54 -2.48 5.87
CA GLU A 30 3.80 -2.08 6.50
C GLU A 30 4.99 -2.87 5.94
N GLU A 31 4.81 -4.18 5.69
CA GLU A 31 5.83 -5.00 5.03
C GLU A 31 6.09 -4.54 3.59
N PHE A 32 5.03 -4.22 2.84
CA PHE A 32 5.16 -3.62 1.52
C PHE A 32 5.88 -2.27 1.59
N ALA A 33 5.52 -1.41 2.54
CA ALA A 33 6.16 -0.11 2.72
C ALA A 33 7.65 -0.23 3.06
N CYS A 34 8.04 -1.26 3.82
CA CYS A 34 9.45 -1.55 4.13
C CYS A 34 10.25 -2.01 2.90
N THR A 35 9.59 -2.63 1.91
CA THR A 35 10.23 -3.15 0.70
C THR A 35 10.09 -2.23 -0.52
N ALA A 36 9.16 -1.28 -0.47
CA ALA A 36 8.90 -0.31 -1.53
C ALA A 36 10.02 0.74 -1.63
N SER A 37 10.25 1.23 -2.85
CA SER A 37 11.17 2.35 -3.06
C SER A 37 10.59 3.65 -2.50
N LYS A 38 11.48 4.59 -2.15
CA LYS A 38 11.09 5.93 -1.68
C LYS A 38 10.15 6.66 -2.65
N ASP A 39 10.30 6.45 -3.96
CA ASP A 39 9.43 7.08 -4.95
C ASP A 39 7.99 6.54 -4.87
N VAL A 40 7.83 5.23 -4.68
CA VAL A 40 6.50 4.60 -4.50
C VAL A 40 5.86 5.08 -3.21
N LEU A 41 6.63 5.15 -2.12
CA LEU A 41 6.16 5.69 -0.84
C LEU A 41 5.70 7.15 -0.95
N ASN A 42 6.47 7.99 -1.65
CA ASN A 42 6.10 9.39 -1.88
C ASN A 42 4.81 9.51 -2.71
N VAL A 43 4.61 8.66 -3.72
CA VAL A 43 3.35 8.67 -4.49
C VAL A 43 2.17 8.26 -3.62
N MET A 44 2.34 7.25 -2.76
CA MET A 44 1.30 6.80 -1.84
C MET A 44 0.93 7.90 -0.83
N ASP A 45 1.92 8.55 -0.21
CA ASP A 45 1.71 9.64 0.75
C ASP A 45 0.95 10.81 0.12
N ASN A 46 1.32 11.21 -1.10
CA ASN A 46 0.60 12.23 -1.86
C ASN A 46 -0.85 11.82 -2.18
N MET A 47 -1.12 10.55 -2.45
CA MET A 47 -2.49 10.06 -2.64
C MET A 47 -3.31 10.08 -1.34
N GLN A 48 -2.68 9.87 -0.18
CA GLN A 48 -3.34 10.00 1.11
C GLN A 48 -3.76 11.44 1.37
N ILE A 49 -2.82 12.38 1.22
CA ILE A 49 -3.05 13.81 1.43
C ILE A 49 -4.15 14.32 0.49
N LEU A 50 -4.11 13.93 -0.79
CA LEU A 50 -5.15 14.29 -1.75
C LEU A 50 -6.53 13.78 -1.33
N HIS A 51 -6.63 12.57 -0.78
CA HIS A 51 -7.89 12.02 -0.32
C HIS A 51 -8.41 12.73 0.93
N GLU A 52 -7.52 13.01 1.90
CA GLU A 52 -7.84 13.76 3.12
C GLU A 52 -8.31 15.19 2.80
N CYS A 53 -7.70 15.85 1.81
CA CYS A 53 -8.12 17.18 1.36
C CYS A 53 -9.45 17.19 0.59
N LYS A 54 -9.94 16.03 0.11
CA LYS A 54 -11.16 15.94 -0.72
C LYS A 54 -12.40 15.52 0.06
N ASP A 55 -12.21 14.95 1.26
CA ASP A 55 -13.28 14.63 2.22
C ASP A 55 -13.55 15.77 3.22
N SER A 56 -12.80 16.88 3.12
CA SER A 56 -12.94 18.06 3.99
C SER A 56 -13.89 19.12 3.46
#